data_AF-A0A928K9R4-F1
#
_entry.id   AF-A0A928K9R4-F1
#
_cell.length_a   1.000
_cell.length_b   1.000
_cell.length_c   1.000
_cell.angle_alpha   90.00
_cell.angle_beta   90.00
_cell.angle_gamma   90.00
#
_symmetry.space_group_name_H-M   'P 1'
#
loop_
_entity.id
_entity.type
_entity.pdbx_description
1 polymer ?
#
loop_
_entity_poly.entity_id
_entity_poly.type
_entity_poly.pdbx_seq_one_letter_code
_entity_poly.pdbx_strand_id
1 'polypeptide(L)'
;MRKIVFFILCVLLVGAIAWGAILGVPQLMGHPVSDGTQSSTAEDVPSAPAEPASTTPAERATTTTTTTKPTTTTAKPTTTTTVKPTSDATPLGAKKVLDVPILSQFPEYPSGCESVSTVMALRYAGESTSVANFIDNYLPMDDKFYTKDGKWCGPSPYETFVGNPRGTNAYGCMSSVIKKALTAYFGTPGRVKDTGGTTLKELCREYVAKGTPVLTWVTIGMLEIVPTGSWYLSDGTRYTWPGNEHCMVLVGYDETHYYFNDPYRGKLVKYPHWLAEDRYAKIGYQSLVIQ
;
A
#
# COMPACT_ATOMS: atom_id res chain seq x y z
N MET A 1 47.83 -37.18 36.68
CA MET A 1 47.65 -38.62 36.33
C MET A 1 46.37 -39.11 37.00
N ARG A 2 45.49 -39.95 36.41
CA ARG A 2 45.41 -40.54 35.06
C ARG A 2 43.99 -40.29 34.47
N LYS A 3 43.96 -39.91 33.19
CA LYS A 3 42.95 -40.16 32.13
C LYS A 3 41.58 -40.83 32.48
N ILE A 4 40.49 -40.11 32.15
CA ILE A 4 39.36 -40.44 31.23
C ILE A 4 39.05 -41.94 30.96
N VAL A 5 37.74 -42.32 31.01
CA VAL A 5 36.97 -42.99 29.92
C VAL A 5 35.47 -43.10 30.26
N PHE A 6 34.61 -42.91 29.25
CA PHE A 6 33.15 -43.09 29.23
C PHE A 6 32.77 -44.55 28.95
N PHE A 7 31.63 -45.07 29.43
CA PHE A 7 30.87 -46.07 28.66
C PHE A 7 29.35 -46.08 29.00
N ILE A 8 28.58 -46.57 28.04
CA ILE A 8 27.12 -46.46 27.89
C ILE A 8 26.40 -47.65 28.57
N LEU A 9 25.17 -47.42 29.07
CA LEU A 9 24.15 -48.47 29.06
C LEU A 9 22.75 -47.89 28.76
N CYS A 10 22.14 -48.35 27.67
CA CYS A 10 20.74 -48.15 27.37
C CYS A 10 19.95 -49.39 27.81
N VAL A 11 18.80 -49.20 28.47
CA VAL A 11 17.72 -50.20 28.48
C VAL A 11 16.41 -49.47 28.22
N LEU A 12 15.71 -49.90 27.18
CA LEU A 12 14.38 -49.43 26.79
C LEU A 12 13.33 -50.11 27.67
N LEU A 13 12.27 -49.37 28.05
CA LEU A 13 11.02 -49.98 28.47
C LEU A 13 9.88 -49.42 27.62
N VAL A 14 9.26 -50.34 26.86
CA VAL A 14 8.09 -50.09 26.02
C VAL A 14 6.83 -50.28 26.87
N GLY A 15 5.92 -49.31 26.82
CA GLY A 15 4.65 -49.36 27.54
C GLY A 15 3.52 -48.78 26.69
N ALA A 16 3.04 -49.57 25.73
CA ALA A 16 1.84 -49.21 24.97
C ALA A 16 0.60 -49.72 25.71
N ILE A 17 -0.35 -48.82 25.99
CA ILE A 17 -1.72 -49.19 26.39
C ILE A 17 -2.67 -48.44 25.46
N ALA A 18 -3.49 -49.21 24.73
CA ALA A 18 -4.53 -48.71 23.87
C ALA A 18 -5.91 -49.17 24.39
N TRP A 19 -6.70 -48.20 24.81
CA TRP A 19 -8.17 -48.18 24.80
C TRP A 19 -8.53 -46.71 24.55
N GLY A 20 -9.54 -46.33 23.79
CA GLY A 20 -10.69 -47.07 23.31
C GLY A 20 -11.81 -46.03 23.24
N ALA A 21 -12.25 -45.67 22.03
CA ALA A 21 -13.18 -44.55 21.85
C ALA A 21 -14.57 -44.85 22.44
N ILE A 22 -15.32 -43.82 22.83
CA ILE A 22 -16.79 -43.70 22.62
C ILE A 22 -17.32 -42.29 22.98
N LEU A 23 -17.96 -41.66 21.99
CA LEU A 23 -19.11 -40.74 21.99
C LEU A 23 -19.29 -39.64 23.06
N GLY A 24 -19.69 -38.43 22.62
CA GLY A 24 -20.34 -37.44 23.49
C GLY A 24 -20.31 -35.97 23.05
N VAL A 25 -20.89 -35.62 21.89
CA VAL A 25 -21.17 -34.19 21.57
C VAL A 25 -22.51 -33.78 22.22
N PRO A 26 -22.60 -32.68 23.00
CA PRO A 26 -23.87 -32.17 23.48
C PRO A 26 -24.61 -31.44 22.34
N GLN A 27 -25.65 -32.07 21.81
CA GLN A 27 -26.59 -31.45 20.88
C GLN A 27 -27.68 -30.71 21.66
N LEU A 28 -27.86 -29.42 21.39
CA LEU A 28 -28.93 -28.61 21.98
C LEU A 28 -30.24 -28.81 21.19
N MET A 29 -31.30 -29.30 21.84
CA MET A 29 -32.70 -29.18 21.36
C MET A 29 -33.31 -27.92 22.04
N GLY A 30 -34.16 -27.09 21.41
CA GLY A 30 -35.43 -27.43 20.74
C GLY A 30 -36.48 -27.70 21.82
N HIS A 31 -37.61 -26.99 21.99
CA HIS A 31 -38.56 -26.32 21.08
C HIS A 31 -39.56 -25.45 21.95
N PRO A 32 -40.61 -24.74 21.46
CA PRO A 32 -41.37 -24.96 20.21
C PRO A 32 -41.80 -23.73 19.37
N VAL A 33 -42.52 -24.10 18.30
CA VAL A 33 -43.04 -23.33 17.17
C VAL A 33 -44.37 -22.63 17.49
N SER A 34 -44.67 -21.54 16.77
CA SER A 34 -46.04 -21.24 16.30
C SER A 34 -46.00 -20.77 14.84
N ASP A 35 -46.87 -21.30 13.99
CA ASP A 35 -46.89 -21.09 12.53
C ASP A 35 -47.21 -19.66 12.07
N GLY A 36 -46.79 -19.34 10.83
CA GLY A 36 -47.08 -18.08 10.13
C GLY A 36 -46.60 -18.11 8.67
N THR A 37 -47.37 -18.74 7.80
CA THR A 37 -47.02 -19.11 6.41
C THR A 37 -46.97 -17.93 5.41
N GLN A 38 -46.31 -18.17 4.26
CA GLN A 38 -46.34 -17.42 2.97
C GLN A 38 -45.39 -16.19 2.88
N SER A 39 -44.71 -15.90 1.76
CA SER A 39 -44.67 -16.56 0.43
C SER A 39 -43.30 -16.40 -0.26
N SER A 40 -43.11 -17.09 -1.38
CA SER A 40 -42.10 -16.84 -2.43
C SER A 40 -42.06 -15.36 -2.87
N THR A 41 -40.96 -14.79 -3.36
CA THR A 41 -40.18 -15.24 -4.53
C THR A 41 -38.68 -14.94 -4.45
N ALA A 42 -37.86 -15.83 -5.02
CA ALA A 42 -36.50 -15.50 -5.44
C ALA A 42 -36.55 -14.87 -6.83
N GLU A 43 -35.86 -13.75 -7.05
CA GLU A 43 -35.67 -13.19 -8.38
C GLU A 43 -34.31 -13.59 -8.95
N ASP A 44 -34.34 -14.10 -10.18
CA ASP A 44 -33.15 -14.49 -10.94
C ASP A 44 -32.31 -13.27 -11.34
N VAL A 45 -30.98 -13.44 -11.29
CA VAL A 45 -30.02 -12.49 -11.84
C VAL A 45 -29.91 -12.74 -13.37
N PRO A 46 -30.29 -11.79 -14.24
CA PRO A 46 -30.10 -11.96 -15.67
C PRO A 46 -28.63 -11.85 -16.05
N SER A 47 -28.16 -12.86 -16.78
CA SER A 47 -26.80 -12.93 -17.32
C SER A 47 -26.52 -11.84 -18.37
N ALA A 48 -25.25 -11.46 -18.51
CA ALA A 48 -24.82 -10.48 -19.50
C ALA A 48 -25.01 -10.98 -20.95
N PRO A 49 -25.50 -10.15 -21.89
CA PRO A 49 -25.56 -10.52 -23.29
C PRO A 49 -24.16 -10.46 -23.95
N ALA A 50 -23.91 -11.43 -24.83
CA ALA A 50 -22.65 -11.59 -25.55
C ALA A 50 -22.43 -10.54 -26.66
N GLU A 51 -21.18 -10.44 -27.12
CA GLU A 51 -20.81 -9.74 -28.35
C GLU A 51 -21.55 -10.29 -29.59
N PRO A 52 -21.90 -9.44 -30.56
CA PRO A 52 -22.02 -9.85 -31.96
C PRO A 52 -20.81 -9.38 -32.79
N ALA A 53 -20.39 -10.24 -33.72
CA ALA A 53 -19.17 -10.10 -34.49
C ALA A 53 -19.24 -9.06 -35.64
N SER A 54 -18.05 -8.75 -36.18
CA SER A 54 -17.83 -7.88 -37.33
C SER A 54 -18.48 -8.38 -38.64
N THR A 55 -19.13 -7.46 -39.36
CA THR A 55 -19.29 -7.55 -40.83
C THR A 55 -19.17 -6.16 -41.47
N THR A 56 -18.15 -5.97 -42.32
CA THR A 56 -18.03 -4.82 -43.25
C THR A 56 -18.90 -5.08 -44.49
N PRO A 57 -19.35 -4.03 -45.20
CA PRO A 57 -18.65 -3.67 -46.43
C PRO A 57 -18.44 -2.17 -46.62
N ALA A 58 -17.50 -1.82 -47.50
CA ALA A 58 -17.11 -0.44 -47.79
C ALA A 58 -17.95 0.16 -48.94
N GLU A 59 -18.20 1.47 -48.88
CA GLU A 59 -18.38 2.28 -50.10
C GLU A 59 -17.68 3.64 -49.96
N ARG A 60 -17.49 4.28 -51.11
CA ARG A 60 -16.45 5.26 -51.44
C ARG A 60 -17.08 6.60 -51.80
N ALA A 61 -16.65 7.68 -51.14
CA ALA A 61 -16.91 9.04 -51.61
C ALA A 61 -15.66 9.91 -51.50
N THR A 62 -15.25 10.48 -52.64
CA THR A 62 -14.08 11.34 -52.78
C THR A 62 -14.48 12.81 -52.66
N THR A 63 -13.82 13.61 -51.82
CA THR A 63 -13.78 15.08 -51.97
C THR A 63 -12.41 15.64 -51.57
N THR A 64 -12.03 16.74 -52.21
CA THR A 64 -10.66 17.21 -52.43
C THR A 64 -10.21 18.31 -51.46
N THR A 65 -8.98 18.17 -50.95
CA THR A 65 -7.99 19.20 -50.53
C THR A 65 -8.42 20.50 -49.83
N THR A 66 -7.84 20.75 -48.65
CA THR A 66 -7.16 22.03 -48.35
C THR A 66 -6.00 21.78 -47.39
N THR A 67 -4.79 22.22 -47.78
CA THR A 67 -3.57 22.09 -46.98
C THR A 67 -3.39 23.30 -46.07
N THR A 68 -3.49 23.11 -44.75
CA THR A 68 -3.08 24.14 -43.77
C THR A 68 -2.14 23.53 -42.73
N LYS A 69 -0.87 23.93 -42.80
CA LYS A 69 0.23 23.50 -41.92
C LYS A 69 -0.04 23.93 -40.47
N PRO A 70 -0.15 23.02 -39.49
CA PRO A 70 -0.12 23.38 -38.08
C PRO A 70 1.30 23.80 -37.69
N THR A 71 1.47 25.01 -37.16
CA THR A 71 2.74 25.42 -36.54
C THR A 71 2.86 24.76 -35.17
N THR A 72 3.70 23.74 -35.07
CA THR A 72 4.02 23.06 -33.82
C THR A 72 4.77 23.98 -32.85
N THR A 73 4.05 24.65 -31.95
CA THR A 73 4.66 25.25 -30.76
C THR A 73 4.76 24.18 -29.67
N THR A 74 5.92 23.51 -29.63
CA THR A 74 6.24 22.51 -28.59
C THR A 74 6.39 23.18 -27.22
N ALA A 75 5.29 23.29 -26.47
CA ALA A 75 5.35 23.49 -25.04
C ALA A 75 5.82 22.17 -24.39
N LYS A 76 7.12 22.11 -24.12
CA LYS A 76 7.84 20.99 -23.50
C LYS A 76 7.08 20.47 -22.27
N PRO A 77 6.72 19.16 -22.20
CA PRO A 77 6.37 18.54 -20.93
C PRO A 77 7.57 18.68 -19.99
N THR A 78 7.36 19.12 -18.74
CA THR A 78 8.41 19.11 -17.73
C THR A 78 8.75 17.66 -17.40
N THR A 79 9.67 17.10 -18.18
CA THR A 79 10.37 15.86 -17.85
C THR A 79 11.15 16.14 -16.57
N THR A 80 10.57 15.80 -15.42
CA THR A 80 11.33 15.53 -14.22
C THR A 80 12.25 14.37 -14.57
N THR A 81 13.49 14.69 -14.91
CA THR A 81 14.52 13.68 -15.13
C THR A 81 14.76 13.00 -13.80
N THR A 82 14.08 11.87 -13.56
CA THR A 82 14.40 10.95 -12.46
C THR A 82 15.75 10.32 -12.78
N VAL A 83 16.81 11.07 -12.50
CA VAL A 83 18.16 10.52 -12.39
C VAL A 83 18.07 9.44 -11.32
N LYS A 84 18.32 8.18 -11.69
CA LYS A 84 18.41 7.09 -10.72
C LYS A 84 19.39 7.53 -9.63
N PRO A 85 18.96 7.67 -8.36
CA PRO A 85 19.87 8.09 -7.31
C PRO A 85 20.93 7.01 -7.13
N THR A 86 22.19 7.38 -7.38
CA THR A 86 23.32 6.46 -7.27
C THR A 86 23.59 6.21 -5.81
N SER A 87 23.02 5.12 -5.28
CA SER A 87 23.29 4.59 -3.93
C SER A 87 24.79 4.60 -3.65
N ASP A 88 25.24 5.51 -2.78
CA ASP A 88 26.63 5.57 -2.35
C ASP A 88 27.07 4.21 -1.80
N ALA A 89 28.21 3.71 -2.30
CA ALA A 89 28.72 2.37 -2.00
C ALA A 89 29.13 2.20 -0.53
N THR A 90 29.33 3.29 0.21
CA THR A 90 29.60 3.27 1.64
C THR A 90 28.51 2.45 2.39
N PRO A 91 28.84 1.61 3.38
CA PRO A 91 27.85 0.90 4.20
C PRO A 91 26.99 1.82 5.10
N LEU A 92 25.98 1.25 5.76
CA LEU A 92 25.10 1.98 6.69
C LEU A 92 25.66 2.12 8.13
N GLY A 93 26.78 1.45 8.43
CA GLY A 93 27.35 1.42 9.78
C GLY A 93 26.57 0.49 10.71
N ALA A 94 26.67 0.76 12.02
CA ALA A 94 26.06 -0.08 13.06
C ALA A 94 24.52 -0.09 12.99
N LYS A 95 23.93 -1.23 13.36
CA LYS A 95 22.47 -1.44 13.41
C LYS A 95 21.76 -0.35 14.22
N LYS A 96 20.66 0.18 13.66
CA LYS A 96 19.76 1.13 14.31
C LYS A 96 18.32 0.64 14.19
N VAL A 97 17.55 0.71 15.27
CA VAL A 97 16.10 0.49 15.26
C VAL A 97 15.46 1.53 16.18
N LEU A 98 14.37 2.15 15.73
CA LEU A 98 13.56 3.13 16.45
C LEU A 98 12.33 2.45 17.05
N ASP A 99 11.95 2.84 18.26
CA ASP A 99 10.78 2.27 18.95
C ASP A 99 9.48 2.99 18.55
N VAL A 100 9.19 3.01 17.25
CA VAL A 100 7.95 3.60 16.72
C VAL A 100 6.74 2.75 17.15
N PRO A 101 5.65 3.35 17.64
CA PRO A 101 4.43 2.60 17.94
C PRO A 101 3.89 1.93 16.68
N ILE A 102 3.35 0.72 16.84
CA ILE A 102 2.68 -0.01 15.76
C ILE A 102 1.18 0.23 15.85
N LEU A 103 0.54 0.44 14.71
CA LEU A 103 -0.90 0.46 14.53
C LEU A 103 -1.25 -0.47 13.37
N SER A 104 -2.26 -1.32 13.56
CA SER A 104 -2.84 -2.11 12.46
C SER A 104 -3.81 -1.24 11.67
N GLN A 105 -3.90 -1.47 10.35
CA GLN A 105 -4.98 -0.93 9.53
C GLN A 105 -6.26 -1.75 9.62
N PHE A 106 -6.20 -2.98 10.16
CA PHE A 106 -7.35 -3.88 10.25
C PHE A 106 -7.97 -3.95 11.65
N PRO A 107 -9.31 -4.09 11.73
CA PRO A 107 -10.27 -4.13 10.61
C PRO A 107 -10.73 -2.77 10.06
N GLU A 108 -10.49 -1.64 10.74
CA GLU A 108 -11.22 -0.38 10.53
C GLU A 108 -10.82 0.42 9.27
N TYR A 109 -9.62 0.20 8.74
CA TYR A 109 -9.01 0.96 7.65
C TYR A 109 -8.40 0.02 6.58
N PRO A 110 -9.19 -0.85 5.94
CA PRO A 110 -8.68 -1.91 5.05
C PRO A 110 -7.78 -1.40 3.91
N SER A 111 -7.97 -0.16 3.44
CA SER A 111 -7.14 0.49 2.42
C SER A 111 -6.35 1.69 2.97
N GLY A 112 -6.17 1.80 4.28
CA GLY A 112 -5.65 3.01 4.93
C GLY A 112 -4.16 3.00 5.31
N CYS A 113 -3.32 2.28 4.57
CA CYS A 113 -1.91 2.07 4.94
C CYS A 113 -1.13 3.37 5.16
N GLU A 114 -1.36 4.38 4.30
CA GLU A 114 -0.74 5.70 4.33
C GLU A 114 -1.23 6.51 5.54
N SER A 115 -2.53 6.45 5.84
CA SER A 115 -3.11 7.14 7.00
C SER A 115 -2.63 6.53 8.31
N VAL A 116 -2.60 5.20 8.41
CA VAL A 116 -2.16 4.46 9.61
C VAL A 116 -0.66 4.64 9.83
N SER A 117 0.16 4.53 8.78
CA SER A 117 1.59 4.82 8.83
C SER A 117 1.87 6.27 9.21
N THR A 118 1.10 7.24 8.67
CA THR A 118 1.22 8.65 9.05
C THR A 118 0.95 8.87 10.53
N VAL A 119 -0.07 8.23 11.11
CA VAL A 119 -0.35 8.34 12.55
C VAL A 119 0.69 7.60 13.41
N MET A 120 1.30 6.51 12.93
CA MET A 120 2.47 5.91 13.60
C MET A 120 3.64 6.90 13.69
N ALA A 121 3.94 7.60 12.59
CA ALA A 121 5.01 8.60 12.54
C ALA A 121 4.70 9.84 13.39
N LEU A 122 3.47 10.37 13.33
CA LEU A 122 3.00 11.48 14.17
C LEU A 122 3.14 11.17 15.66
N ARG A 123 2.64 10.01 16.11
CA ARG A 123 2.71 9.61 17.52
C ARG A 123 4.14 9.47 18.02
N TYR A 124 5.05 9.01 17.18
CA TYR A 124 6.48 8.97 17.52
C TYR A 124 7.11 10.37 17.60
N ALA A 125 6.66 11.32 16.78
CA ALA A 125 7.03 12.74 16.87
C ALA A 125 6.40 13.48 18.07
N GLY A 126 5.67 12.78 18.96
CA GLY A 126 5.02 13.35 20.14
C GLY A 126 3.60 13.88 19.90
N GLU A 127 3.06 13.74 18.69
CA GLU A 127 1.75 14.27 18.30
C GLU A 127 0.59 13.34 18.71
N SER A 128 -0.42 13.88 19.38
CA SER A 128 -1.55 13.10 19.91
C SER A 128 -2.74 13.11 18.95
N THR A 129 -2.78 12.15 18.02
CA THR A 129 -3.92 11.97 17.08
C THR A 129 -4.34 10.50 16.90
N SER A 130 -5.54 10.29 16.37
CA SER A 130 -6.08 8.99 15.95
C SER A 130 -6.13 8.88 14.42
N VAL A 131 -6.18 7.65 13.89
CA VAL A 131 -6.32 7.41 12.45
C VAL A 131 -7.62 8.00 11.91
N ALA A 132 -8.74 7.83 12.65
CA ALA A 132 -10.00 8.49 12.34
C ALA A 132 -9.86 10.02 12.26
N ASN A 133 -9.29 10.66 13.30
CA ASN A 133 -9.10 12.11 13.30
C ASN A 133 -8.22 12.60 12.13
N PHE A 134 -7.19 11.84 11.76
CA PHE A 134 -6.35 12.17 10.62
C PHE A 134 -7.13 12.11 9.29
N ILE A 135 -7.90 11.04 9.08
CA ILE A 135 -8.71 10.87 7.86
C ILE A 135 -9.81 11.92 7.78
N ASP A 136 -10.57 12.12 8.86
CA ASP A 136 -11.82 12.88 8.84
C ASP A 136 -11.61 14.39 8.71
N ASN A 137 -10.49 14.91 9.24
CA ASN A 137 -10.23 16.34 9.31
C ASN A 137 -9.12 16.85 8.37
N TYR A 138 -8.27 15.96 7.82
CA TYR A 138 -7.06 16.39 7.12
C TYR A 138 -6.77 15.67 5.79
N LEU A 139 -7.24 14.42 5.59
CA LEU A 139 -6.97 13.69 4.36
C LEU A 139 -7.95 14.14 3.24
N PRO A 140 -7.49 14.78 2.16
CA PRO A 140 -8.36 15.07 1.02
C PRO A 140 -8.65 13.75 0.28
N MET A 141 -9.92 13.41 0.12
CA MET A 141 -10.40 12.19 -0.54
C MET A 141 -11.28 12.53 -1.75
N ASP A 142 -11.24 11.70 -2.79
CA ASP A 142 -12.16 11.74 -3.92
C ASP A 142 -12.34 10.33 -4.52
N ASP A 143 -13.57 9.97 -4.85
CA ASP A 143 -13.99 8.68 -5.40
C ASP A 143 -14.70 8.82 -6.77
N LYS A 144 -14.76 10.03 -7.33
CA LYS A 144 -15.55 10.34 -8.52
C LYS A 144 -14.86 9.96 -9.82
N PHE A 145 -15.18 8.77 -10.31
CA PHE A 145 -14.90 8.37 -11.69
C PHE A 145 -16.06 8.72 -12.63
N TYR A 146 -15.77 9.10 -13.86
CA TYR A 146 -16.76 9.55 -14.85
C TYR A 146 -16.24 9.39 -16.28
N THR A 147 -17.15 9.32 -17.27
CA THR A 147 -16.77 9.33 -18.69
C THR A 147 -16.84 10.75 -19.25
N LYS A 148 -15.78 11.19 -19.93
CA LYS A 148 -15.74 12.47 -20.67
C LYS A 148 -15.08 12.24 -22.03
N ASP A 149 -15.73 12.69 -23.11
CA ASP A 149 -15.22 12.58 -24.49
C ASP A 149 -14.77 11.14 -24.85
N GLY A 150 -15.53 10.14 -24.39
CA GLY A 150 -15.23 8.70 -24.57
C GLY A 150 -14.11 8.14 -23.68
N LYS A 151 -13.49 8.96 -22.82
CA LYS A 151 -12.43 8.54 -21.89
C LYS A 151 -12.99 8.29 -20.50
N TRP A 152 -12.57 7.19 -19.86
CA TRP A 152 -12.78 6.95 -18.44
C TRP A 152 -11.82 7.81 -17.62
N CYS A 153 -12.36 8.78 -16.90
CA CYS A 153 -11.63 9.76 -16.10
C CYS A 153 -11.84 9.50 -14.60
N GLY A 154 -10.92 10.00 -13.78
CA GLY A 154 -10.98 9.85 -12.33
C GLY A 154 -10.02 10.78 -11.56
N PRO A 155 -10.04 10.73 -10.23
CA PRO A 155 -9.23 11.57 -9.36
C PRO A 155 -7.72 11.30 -9.52
N SER A 156 -6.88 12.28 -9.19
CA SER A 156 -5.43 12.11 -9.19
C SER A 156 -4.95 11.61 -7.83
N PRO A 157 -4.23 10.47 -7.75
CA PRO A 157 -3.69 9.98 -6.49
C PRO A 157 -2.54 10.84 -5.95
N TYR A 158 -2.08 11.84 -6.72
CA TYR A 158 -1.16 12.87 -6.26
C TYR A 158 -1.85 14.08 -5.61
N GLU A 159 -3.18 14.22 -5.74
CA GLU A 159 -3.95 15.36 -5.21
C GLU A 159 -4.94 15.00 -4.09
N THR A 160 -5.46 13.76 -4.15
CA THR A 160 -6.47 13.19 -3.25
C THR A 160 -6.18 11.71 -3.02
N PHE A 161 -6.58 11.18 -1.87
CA PHE A 161 -6.73 9.74 -1.68
C PHE A 161 -7.89 9.24 -2.53
N VAL A 162 -7.64 8.23 -3.36
CA VAL A 162 -8.60 7.73 -4.34
C VAL A 162 -9.47 6.65 -3.70
N GLY A 163 -10.72 7.01 -3.41
CA GLY A 163 -11.66 6.22 -2.60
C GLY A 163 -11.69 6.67 -1.14
N ASN A 164 -11.85 5.73 -0.20
CA ASN A 164 -11.89 5.99 1.23
C ASN A 164 -11.04 4.95 1.99
N PRO A 165 -10.13 5.33 2.91
CA PRO A 165 -9.31 4.38 3.69
C PRO A 165 -10.10 3.31 4.46
N ARG A 166 -11.35 3.61 4.83
CA ARG A 166 -12.28 2.70 5.52
C ARG A 166 -13.00 1.73 4.59
N GLY A 167 -12.92 1.94 3.27
CA GLY A 167 -13.53 1.07 2.26
C GLY A 167 -12.54 0.02 1.75
N THR A 168 -13.04 -1.19 1.45
CA THR A 168 -12.27 -2.26 0.79
C THR A 168 -12.11 -2.06 -0.71
N ASN A 169 -12.90 -1.16 -1.31
CA ASN A 169 -12.86 -0.80 -2.73
C ASN A 169 -12.30 0.62 -2.90
N ALA A 170 -11.03 0.79 -2.55
CA ALA A 170 -10.27 2.04 -2.71
C ALA A 170 -8.89 1.72 -3.26
N TYR A 171 -8.22 2.72 -3.83
CA TYR A 171 -6.88 2.56 -4.40
C TYR A 171 -5.80 2.97 -3.40
N GLY A 172 -5.76 4.25 -3.01
CA GLY A 172 -4.72 4.82 -2.16
C GLY A 172 -4.34 6.25 -2.57
N CYS A 173 -3.19 6.71 -2.10
CA CYS A 173 -2.62 8.04 -2.36
C CYS A 173 -1.09 8.04 -2.39
N MET A 174 -0.54 9.02 -3.09
CA MET A 174 0.89 9.26 -3.25
C MET A 174 1.38 10.27 -2.20
N SER A 175 2.69 10.38 -2.00
CA SER A 175 3.27 11.16 -0.87
C SER A 175 2.85 12.64 -0.83
N SER A 176 2.57 13.26 -1.98
CA SER A 176 2.06 14.63 -2.06
C SER A 176 0.73 14.84 -1.32
N VAL A 177 -0.14 13.83 -1.29
CA VAL A 177 -1.44 13.86 -0.59
C VAL A 177 -1.23 13.84 0.92
N ILE A 178 -0.39 12.93 1.42
CA ILE A 178 -0.06 12.87 2.86
C ILE A 178 0.70 14.11 3.31
N LYS A 179 1.59 14.68 2.47
CA LYS A 179 2.27 15.95 2.74
C LYS A 179 1.28 17.11 2.88
N LYS A 180 0.27 17.18 2.01
CA LYS A 180 -0.83 18.16 2.07
C LYS A 180 -1.67 17.98 3.35
N ALA A 181 -2.05 16.75 3.67
CA ALA A 181 -2.78 16.42 4.90
C ALA A 181 -1.99 16.75 6.18
N LEU A 182 -0.70 16.39 6.24
CA LEU A 182 0.18 16.75 7.36
C LEU A 182 0.40 18.27 7.48
N THR A 183 0.52 18.99 6.35
CA THR A 183 0.62 20.46 6.37
C THR A 183 -0.65 21.10 6.95
N ALA A 184 -1.83 20.56 6.62
CA ALA A 184 -3.09 20.98 7.23
C ALA A 184 -3.16 20.60 8.72
N TYR A 185 -2.68 19.41 9.11
CA TYR A 185 -2.61 18.95 10.50
C TYR A 185 -1.77 19.88 11.39
N PHE A 186 -0.58 20.28 10.95
CA PHE A 186 0.30 21.16 11.71
C PHE A 186 -0.09 22.64 11.66
N GLY A 187 -0.96 23.05 10.73
CA GLY A 187 -1.35 24.45 10.51
C GLY A 187 -0.19 25.40 10.16
N THR A 188 1.03 24.87 9.99
CA THR A 188 2.28 25.63 9.86
C THR A 188 3.24 24.93 8.89
N PRO A 189 3.98 25.68 8.04
CA PRO A 189 4.96 25.10 7.13
C PRO A 189 6.20 24.61 7.90
N GLY A 190 6.94 23.65 7.31
CA GLY A 190 8.26 23.23 7.79
C GLY A 190 8.29 22.04 8.75
N ARG A 191 7.16 21.63 9.34
CA ARG A 191 7.05 20.39 10.15
C ARG A 191 7.09 19.09 9.31
N VAL A 192 6.98 19.21 7.99
CA VAL A 192 6.95 18.09 7.04
C VAL A 192 7.98 18.34 5.95
N LYS A 193 8.91 17.42 5.77
CA LYS A 193 9.87 17.45 4.66
C LYS A 193 9.58 16.32 3.68
N ASP A 194 9.48 16.73 2.42
CA ASP A 194 9.47 15.83 1.28
C ASP A 194 10.90 15.35 1.03
N THR A 195 11.07 14.03 0.97
CA THR A 195 12.37 13.37 0.78
C THR A 195 12.37 12.48 -0.45
N GLY A 196 11.38 12.67 -1.34
CA GLY A 196 11.27 11.89 -2.56
C GLY A 196 12.51 11.99 -3.44
N GLY A 197 12.89 10.87 -4.04
CA GLY A 197 14.13 10.73 -4.83
C GLY A 197 15.38 10.37 -4.02
N THR A 198 15.36 10.47 -2.69
CA THR A 198 16.46 10.02 -1.82
C THR A 198 16.42 8.51 -1.61
N THR A 199 17.55 7.80 -1.63
CA THR A 199 17.58 6.33 -1.44
C THR A 199 17.24 5.92 0.00
N LEU A 200 16.73 4.68 0.20
CA LEU A 200 16.53 4.12 1.56
C LEU A 200 17.80 4.17 2.42
N LYS A 201 18.97 4.02 1.80
CA LYS A 201 20.28 4.13 2.46
C LYS A 201 20.55 5.54 2.98
N GLU A 202 20.35 6.55 2.14
CA GLU A 202 20.51 7.95 2.52
C GLU A 202 19.46 8.37 3.55
N LEU A 203 18.20 7.95 3.37
CA LEU A 203 17.12 8.16 4.36
C LEU A 203 17.50 7.57 5.73
N CYS A 204 18.11 6.39 5.75
CA CYS A 204 18.62 5.78 6.97
C CYS A 204 19.73 6.61 7.65
N ARG A 205 20.66 7.17 6.89
CA ARG A 205 21.74 8.03 7.42
C ARG A 205 21.25 9.40 7.89
N GLU A 206 20.38 10.01 7.10
CA GLU A 206 19.94 11.39 7.32
C GLU A 206 18.94 11.49 8.47
N TYR A 207 18.04 10.51 8.61
CA TYR A 207 16.90 10.55 9.52
C TYR A 207 16.94 9.41 10.55
N VAL A 208 16.93 8.14 10.12
CA VAL A 208 16.74 6.99 11.03
C VAL A 208 17.89 6.87 12.04
N ALA A 209 19.14 7.02 11.60
CA ALA A 209 20.32 7.05 12.46
C ALA A 209 20.21 8.11 13.57
N LYS A 210 19.65 9.28 13.23
CA LYS A 210 19.47 10.45 14.09
C LYS A 210 18.19 10.42 14.93
N GLY A 211 17.37 9.39 14.78
CA GLY A 211 16.16 9.19 15.59
C GLY A 211 14.84 9.45 14.87
N THR A 212 14.83 9.90 13.62
CA THR A 212 13.61 10.26 12.86
C THR A 212 13.20 9.11 11.92
N PRO A 213 12.00 8.52 12.07
CA PRO A 213 11.50 7.50 11.14
C PRO A 213 10.99 8.14 9.84
N VAL A 214 10.83 7.32 8.79
CA VAL A 214 10.50 7.81 7.44
C VAL A 214 9.24 7.13 6.91
N LEU A 215 8.23 7.90 6.53
CA LEU A 215 7.08 7.41 5.77
C LEU A 215 7.56 7.03 4.38
N THR A 216 7.35 5.78 3.97
CA THR A 216 7.99 5.19 2.79
C THR A 216 6.97 4.41 1.98
N TRP A 217 6.78 4.77 0.72
CA TRP A 217 5.91 4.03 -0.20
C TRP A 217 6.71 2.93 -0.89
N VAL A 218 6.23 1.71 -0.77
CA VAL A 218 6.81 0.47 -1.31
C VAL A 218 5.65 -0.40 -1.82
N THR A 219 5.79 -1.73 -1.79
CA THR A 219 4.70 -2.65 -2.12
C THR A 219 4.35 -3.59 -0.97
N ILE A 220 3.09 -4.04 -0.93
CA ILE A 220 2.58 -5.00 0.05
C ILE A 220 3.51 -6.21 0.08
N GLY A 221 4.13 -6.46 1.22
CA GLY A 221 5.04 -7.60 1.40
C GLY A 221 6.30 -7.60 0.52
N MET A 222 6.65 -6.47 -0.10
CA MET A 222 7.65 -6.35 -1.16
C MET A 222 7.35 -7.22 -2.40
N LEU A 223 6.07 -7.43 -2.74
CA LEU A 223 5.66 -8.08 -3.98
C LEU A 223 5.97 -7.20 -5.21
N GLU A 224 5.98 -7.77 -6.42
CA GLU A 224 6.09 -6.96 -7.65
C GLU A 224 4.85 -6.07 -7.83
N ILE A 225 5.01 -4.95 -8.52
CA ILE A 225 3.87 -4.11 -8.93
C ILE A 225 3.04 -4.88 -9.97
N VAL A 226 1.72 -4.89 -9.78
CA VAL A 226 0.76 -5.42 -10.75
C VAL A 226 -0.14 -4.26 -11.20
N PRO A 227 -0.05 -3.79 -12.47
CA PRO A 227 -0.95 -2.75 -12.95
C PRO A 227 -2.42 -3.21 -12.87
N THR A 228 -3.28 -2.49 -12.15
CA THR A 228 -4.69 -2.89 -11.95
C THR A 228 -5.69 -2.02 -12.70
N GLY A 229 -5.85 -0.75 -12.31
CA GLY A 229 -6.80 0.19 -12.91
C GLY A 229 -6.11 1.27 -13.73
N SER A 230 -6.65 1.63 -14.91
CA SER A 230 -6.24 2.82 -15.67
C SER A 230 -7.39 3.81 -15.79
N TRP A 231 -7.10 5.11 -15.69
CA TRP A 231 -8.04 6.19 -15.98
C TRP A 231 -7.27 7.43 -16.46
N TYR A 232 -8.00 8.40 -17.00
CA TYR A 232 -7.47 9.71 -17.38
C TYR A 232 -7.60 10.69 -16.22
N LEU A 233 -6.53 11.43 -15.97
CA LEU A 233 -6.51 12.56 -15.04
C LEU A 233 -7.10 13.81 -15.70
N SER A 234 -7.34 14.87 -14.91
CA SER A 234 -7.96 16.12 -15.37
C SER A 234 -7.16 16.88 -16.44
N ASP A 235 -5.85 16.66 -16.51
CA ASP A 235 -4.93 17.20 -17.53
C ASP A 235 -4.92 16.37 -18.84
N GLY A 236 -5.62 15.23 -18.87
CA GLY A 236 -5.64 14.29 -19.99
C GLY A 236 -4.51 13.26 -19.98
N THR A 237 -3.67 13.21 -18.95
CA THR A 237 -2.67 12.16 -18.74
C THR A 237 -3.37 10.85 -18.41
N ARG A 238 -3.01 9.75 -19.09
CA ARG A 238 -3.46 8.40 -18.71
C ARG A 238 -2.62 7.89 -17.55
N TYR A 239 -3.24 7.75 -16.38
CA TYR A 239 -2.65 7.13 -15.22
C TYR A 239 -2.98 5.63 -15.18
N THR A 240 -2.12 4.84 -14.53
CA THR A 240 -2.39 3.43 -14.22
C THR A 240 -1.90 3.15 -12.80
N TRP A 241 -2.79 2.64 -11.96
CA TRP A 241 -2.50 2.37 -10.56
C TRP A 241 -1.44 1.24 -10.43
N PRO A 242 -0.36 1.48 -9.68
CA PRO A 242 0.60 0.43 -9.34
C PRO A 242 -0.01 -0.48 -8.27
N GLY A 243 -0.79 -1.49 -8.67
CA GLY A 243 -1.33 -2.46 -7.72
C GLY A 243 -0.23 -3.16 -6.91
N ASN A 244 -0.58 -3.55 -5.69
CA ASN A 244 0.33 -3.81 -4.57
C ASN A 244 1.05 -2.59 -3.99
N GLU A 245 0.74 -1.33 -4.37
CA GLU A 245 1.19 -0.14 -3.62
C GLU A 245 0.90 -0.28 -2.11
N HIS A 246 1.82 0.22 -1.28
CA HIS A 246 1.71 0.19 0.17
C HIS A 246 2.59 1.25 0.83
N CYS A 247 2.09 1.91 1.87
CA CYS A 247 2.87 2.85 2.68
C CYS A 247 3.19 2.27 4.07
N MET A 248 4.48 2.26 4.39
CA MET A 248 5.05 1.72 5.63
C MET A 248 5.92 2.78 6.31
N VAL A 249 6.21 2.61 7.59
CA VAL A 249 7.20 3.46 8.29
C VAL A 249 8.54 2.73 8.33
N LEU A 250 9.58 3.30 7.73
CA LEU A 250 10.97 2.85 7.86
C LEU A 250 11.48 3.27 9.25
N VAL A 251 11.83 2.28 10.08
CA VAL A 251 12.18 2.46 11.50
C VAL A 251 13.58 1.96 11.84
N GLY A 252 14.29 1.31 10.92
CA GLY A 252 15.62 0.79 11.22
C GLY A 252 16.34 0.15 10.05
N TYR A 253 17.57 -0.24 10.31
CA TYR A 253 18.44 -0.97 9.40
C TYR A 253 19.48 -1.78 10.17
N ASP A 254 19.98 -2.85 9.54
CA ASP A 254 21.24 -3.49 9.89
C ASP A 254 22.12 -3.63 8.63
N GLU A 255 23.16 -4.46 8.69
CA GLU A 255 24.11 -4.70 7.60
C GLU A 255 23.47 -5.22 6.30
N THR A 256 22.28 -5.82 6.37
CA THR A 256 21.67 -6.54 5.24
C THR A 256 20.18 -6.26 5.04
N HIS A 257 19.47 -5.76 6.06
CA HIS A 257 18.02 -5.52 6.03
C HIS A 257 17.65 -4.09 6.42
N TYR A 258 16.54 -3.63 5.87
CA TYR A 258 15.75 -2.51 6.40
C TYR A 258 14.62 -3.05 7.29
N TYR A 259 14.26 -2.31 8.33
CA TYR A 259 13.19 -2.63 9.27
C TYR A 259 12.07 -1.60 9.14
N PHE A 260 10.84 -2.09 9.08
CA PHE A 260 9.65 -1.27 8.93
C PHE A 260 8.60 -1.61 10.01
N ASN A 261 7.80 -0.62 10.39
CA ASN A 261 6.47 -0.89 10.92
C ASN A 261 5.50 -0.92 9.74
N ASP A 262 4.83 -2.06 9.58
CA ASP A 262 3.93 -2.38 8.49
C ASP A 262 2.50 -2.35 9.03
N PRO A 263 1.62 -1.44 8.59
CA PRO A 263 0.25 -1.36 9.09
C PRO A 263 -0.59 -2.61 8.71
N TYR A 264 -0.13 -3.41 7.75
CA TYR A 264 -0.75 -4.65 7.31
C TYR A 264 -0.25 -5.88 8.07
N ARG A 265 1.01 -5.87 8.55
CA ARG A 265 1.70 -7.06 9.10
C ARG A 265 2.22 -6.93 10.54
N GLY A 266 2.46 -5.73 11.04
CA GLY A 266 2.95 -5.48 12.40
C GLY A 266 4.31 -4.79 12.50
N LYS A 267 4.94 -4.92 13.67
CA LYS A 267 6.14 -4.18 14.07
C LYS A 267 7.45 -4.85 13.61
N LEU A 268 8.45 -4.07 13.24
CA LEU A 268 9.81 -4.53 12.86
C LEU A 268 9.85 -5.60 11.75
N VAL A 269 8.93 -5.54 10.78
CA VAL A 269 8.97 -6.37 9.58
C VAL A 269 10.21 -5.99 8.78
N LYS A 270 11.03 -6.98 8.41
CA LYS A 270 12.33 -6.74 7.76
C LYS A 270 12.39 -7.30 6.34
N TYR A 271 13.09 -6.59 5.46
CA TYR A 271 13.34 -7.00 4.08
C TYR A 271 14.81 -6.75 3.71
N PRO A 272 15.43 -7.62 2.88
CA PRO A 272 16.79 -7.39 2.38
C PRO A 272 16.91 -6.04 1.67
N HIS A 273 18.06 -5.36 1.81
CA HIS A 273 18.26 -4.01 1.25
C HIS A 273 17.90 -3.93 -0.24
N TRP A 274 18.43 -4.85 -1.05
CA TRP A 274 18.23 -4.87 -2.50
C TRP A 274 16.75 -4.96 -2.91
N LEU A 275 15.94 -5.72 -2.17
CA LEU A 275 14.53 -5.94 -2.49
C LEU A 275 13.71 -4.71 -2.15
N ALA A 276 13.93 -4.15 -0.95
CA ALA A 276 13.24 -2.92 -0.54
C ALA A 276 13.63 -1.73 -1.43
N GLU A 277 14.91 -1.61 -1.80
CA GLU A 277 15.38 -0.57 -2.73
C GLU A 277 14.75 -0.69 -4.11
N ASP A 278 14.60 -1.90 -4.66
CA ASP A 278 13.92 -2.12 -5.94
C ASP A 278 12.42 -1.77 -5.88
N ARG A 279 11.69 -2.17 -4.83
CA ARG A 279 10.25 -1.83 -4.70
C ARG A 279 10.03 -0.34 -4.50
N TYR A 280 10.84 0.28 -3.63
CA TYR A 280 10.84 1.72 -3.40
C TYR A 280 11.12 2.51 -4.68
N ALA A 281 12.09 2.06 -5.48
CA ALA A 281 12.38 2.64 -6.79
C ALA A 281 11.20 2.51 -7.78
N LYS A 282 10.56 1.33 -7.84
CA LYS A 282 9.43 1.06 -8.74
C LYS A 282 8.16 1.87 -8.42
N ILE A 283 7.95 2.24 -7.15
CA ILE A 283 6.89 3.17 -6.73
C ILE A 283 7.31 4.65 -6.86
N GLY A 284 8.52 4.92 -7.36
CA GLY A 284 8.97 6.27 -7.72
C GLY A 284 9.69 7.02 -6.60
N TYR A 285 10.33 6.30 -5.65
CA TYR A 285 11.13 6.86 -4.56
C TYR A 285 10.35 7.88 -3.71
N GLN A 286 9.14 7.52 -3.25
CA GLN A 286 8.29 8.46 -2.51
C GLN A 286 8.47 8.29 -0.99
N SER A 287 8.90 9.36 -0.32
CA SER A 287 9.07 9.34 1.13
C SER A 287 8.90 10.72 1.79
N LEU A 288 8.39 10.72 3.02
CA LEU A 288 8.24 11.92 3.86
C LEU A 288 8.87 11.71 5.25
N VAL A 289 9.32 12.80 5.84
CA VAL A 289 9.70 12.85 7.26
C VAL A 289 8.96 13.95 7.99
N ILE A 290 8.65 13.70 9.25
CA ILE A 290 8.08 14.65 10.19
C ILE A 290 9.23 15.17 11.06
N GLN A 291 9.29 16.49 11.26
CA GLN A 291 10.36 17.20 11.97
C GLN A 291 9.83 17.96 13.19
#